data_AF-A0A938PV08-F1
#
_entry.id   AF-A0A938PV08-F1
#
_cell.length_a   1.000
_cell.length_b   1.000
_cell.length_c   1.000
_cell.angle_alpha   90.00
_cell.angle_beta   90.00
_cell.angle_gamma   90.00
#
_symmetry.space_group_name_H-M   'P 1'
#
loop_
_entity.id
_entity.type
_entity.pdbx_description
1 polymer ?
#
loop_
_entity_poly.entity_id
_entity_poly.type
_entity_poly.pdbx_seq_one_letter_code
_entity_poly.pdbx_strand_id
1 'polypeptide(L)'
;MNFPLTLTASVNKIGGNAGWALGYTGAGQTVAVIDNGVDKNHPYLINKVVKEACFSTTSKAQKVTSSCRKKGSRDTKTGAASLTCKFQDFACTHGTLLASLAAGNSGQAGFAGSGVAPSANIIAVKVDSLIKNKRVCGSTTPCSVFFDSDLLRGLEFVYKQRNAFRIAAANVSIGGSSSPKTCKKSPIKKTVAKLRKAGIATLAATGNDGFNNKLSTPACVDGVIAIGASTDTDTVAPFTNSASKLALLAPGFNIGLAMPGVNLPGFEVVASGTSLSAALATGAWAA
;
A
#
# COMPACT_ATOMS: atom_id res chain seq x y z
N MET A 1 26.14 -14.19 7.28
CA MET A 1 25.49 -12.93 7.68
C MET A 1 24.68 -12.44 6.48
N ASN A 2 23.35 -12.59 6.51
CA ASN A 2 22.50 -12.04 5.45
C ASN A 2 22.34 -10.55 5.74
N PHE A 3 22.92 -9.71 4.89
CA PHE A 3 22.64 -8.28 4.92
C PHE A 3 21.19 -8.04 4.45
N PRO A 4 20.49 -7.07 5.04
CA PRO A 4 19.15 -6.70 4.57
C PRO A 4 19.19 -6.29 3.09
N LEU A 5 18.14 -6.63 2.34
CA LEU A 5 18.05 -6.20 0.94
C LEU A 5 17.85 -4.69 0.93
N THR A 6 18.73 -3.95 0.27
CA THR A 6 18.47 -2.53 0.00
C THR A 6 17.25 -2.39 -0.92
N LEU A 7 16.70 -1.18 -1.02
CA LEU A 7 15.63 -0.89 -1.96
C LEU A 7 16.03 -1.28 -3.39
N THR A 8 17.25 -0.90 -3.78
CA THR A 8 17.84 -1.26 -5.08
C THR A 8 17.94 -2.77 -5.27
N ALA A 9 18.38 -3.52 -4.25
CA ALA A 9 18.50 -4.98 -4.35
C ALA A 9 17.13 -5.66 -4.56
N SER A 10 16.09 -5.16 -3.89
CA SER A 10 14.73 -5.70 -3.99
C SER A 10 14.11 -5.47 -5.37
N VAL A 11 14.31 -4.27 -5.94
CA VAL A 11 13.84 -3.94 -7.29
C VAL A 11 14.61 -4.72 -8.36
N ASN A 12 15.91 -4.93 -8.17
CA ASN A 12 16.71 -5.75 -9.08
C ASN A 12 16.25 -7.21 -9.11
N LYS A 13 15.85 -7.77 -7.96
CA LYS A 13 15.38 -9.17 -7.88
C LYS A 13 14.12 -9.44 -8.69
N ILE A 14 13.25 -8.45 -8.84
CA ILE A 14 12.06 -8.59 -9.68
C ILE A 14 12.31 -8.18 -11.14
N GLY A 15 13.58 -8.01 -11.54
CA GLY A 15 13.95 -7.63 -12.91
C GLY A 15 13.74 -6.14 -13.24
N GLY A 16 13.58 -5.27 -12.24
CA GLY A 16 13.27 -3.85 -12.44
C GLY A 16 14.27 -3.14 -13.36
N ASN A 17 15.58 -3.33 -13.16
CA ASN A 17 16.62 -2.75 -14.03
C ASN A 17 16.50 -3.20 -15.49
N ALA A 18 16.16 -4.47 -15.73
CA ALA A 18 15.96 -4.99 -17.07
C ALA A 18 14.71 -4.36 -17.72
N GLY A 19 13.63 -4.21 -16.95
CA GLY A 19 12.43 -3.48 -17.40
C GLY A 19 12.73 -2.02 -17.74
N TRP A 20 13.47 -1.31 -16.89
CA TRP A 20 13.86 0.07 -17.11
C TRP A 20 14.76 0.24 -18.34
N ALA A 21 15.70 -0.69 -18.57
CA ALA A 21 16.54 -0.70 -19.76
C ALA A 21 15.73 -0.87 -21.06
N LEU A 22 14.53 -1.47 -20.98
CA LEU A 22 13.57 -1.60 -22.08
C LEU A 22 12.58 -0.42 -22.16
N GLY A 23 12.68 0.56 -21.26
CA GLY A 23 11.80 1.73 -21.21
C GLY A 23 10.53 1.57 -20.36
N TYR A 24 10.36 0.43 -19.67
CA TYR A 24 9.22 0.16 -18.77
C TYR A 24 9.42 0.83 -17.41
N THR A 25 9.18 2.13 -17.33
CA THR A 25 9.31 2.92 -16.08
C THR A 25 7.98 3.34 -15.48
N GLY A 26 6.86 2.98 -16.13
CA GLY A 26 5.51 3.43 -15.80
C GLY A 26 5.18 4.86 -16.23
N ALA A 27 5.92 5.40 -17.20
CA ALA A 27 5.62 6.70 -17.79
C ALA A 27 4.16 6.77 -18.31
N GLY A 28 3.46 7.83 -17.93
CA GLY A 28 2.05 8.03 -18.29
C GLY A 28 1.06 7.16 -17.52
N GLN A 29 1.52 6.25 -16.65
CA GLN A 29 0.67 5.45 -15.78
C GLN A 29 0.49 6.10 -14.40
N THR A 30 -0.54 5.65 -13.70
CA THR A 30 -0.86 6.07 -12.34
C THR A 30 -1.15 4.84 -11.49
N VAL A 31 -0.60 4.79 -10.29
CA VAL A 31 -0.93 3.79 -9.26
C VAL A 31 -1.75 4.45 -8.15
N ALA A 32 -2.76 3.76 -7.65
CA ALA A 32 -3.48 4.20 -6.45
C ALA A 32 -2.94 3.46 -5.22
N VAL A 33 -2.59 4.21 -4.18
CA VAL A 33 -2.17 3.67 -2.88
C VAL A 33 -3.29 3.93 -1.88
N ILE A 34 -4.01 2.86 -1.49
CA ILE A 34 -5.13 2.93 -0.55
C ILE A 34 -4.67 2.39 0.80
N ASP A 35 -4.37 3.30 1.73
CA ASP A 35 -3.74 2.97 3.01
C ASP A 35 -4.06 4.04 4.08
N ASN A 36 -3.16 4.31 5.02
CA ASN A 36 -3.28 5.34 6.05
C ASN A 36 -2.82 6.75 5.60
N GLY A 37 -2.49 6.95 4.33
CA GLY A 37 -2.05 8.24 3.77
C GLY A 37 -0.63 8.19 3.20
N VAL A 38 -0.20 9.30 2.59
CA VAL A 38 1.12 9.43 1.96
C VAL A 38 1.71 10.79 2.31
N ASP A 39 2.94 10.81 2.81
CA ASP A 39 3.74 12.04 2.90
C ASP A 39 4.25 12.42 1.52
N LYS A 40 3.45 13.20 0.80
CA LYS A 40 3.79 13.70 -0.54
C LYS A 40 4.93 14.71 -0.57
N ASN A 41 5.30 15.27 0.59
CA ASN A 41 6.40 16.22 0.70
C ASN A 41 7.72 15.49 0.96
N HIS A 42 7.68 14.18 1.18
CA HIS A 42 8.88 13.37 1.27
C HIS A 42 9.72 13.54 -0.02
N PRO A 43 11.02 13.86 0.06
CA PRO A 43 11.84 14.12 -1.12
C PRO A 43 11.82 12.98 -2.16
N TYR A 44 11.69 11.72 -1.71
CA TYR A 44 11.57 10.56 -2.59
C TYR A 44 10.24 10.50 -3.37
N LEU A 45 9.21 11.22 -2.93
CA LEU A 45 7.87 11.28 -3.52
C LEU A 45 7.50 12.67 -4.04
N ILE A 46 8.46 13.60 -4.07
CA ILE A 46 8.20 14.96 -4.52
C ILE A 46 7.57 14.93 -5.92
N ASN A 47 6.48 15.68 -6.08
CA ASN A 47 5.68 15.78 -7.30
C ASN A 47 5.03 14.47 -7.80
N LYS A 48 5.03 13.39 -7.02
CA LYS A 48 4.41 12.11 -7.42
C LYS A 48 2.91 12.04 -7.18
N VAL A 49 2.43 12.65 -6.10
CA VAL A 49 1.02 12.56 -5.70
C VAL A 49 0.18 13.55 -6.49
N VAL A 50 -0.59 13.05 -7.47
CA VAL A 50 -1.41 13.86 -8.39
C VAL A 50 -2.87 13.99 -7.94
N LYS A 51 -3.32 13.11 -7.05
CA LYS A 51 -4.68 13.17 -6.49
C LYS A 51 -4.72 12.60 -5.08
N GLU A 52 -5.56 13.18 -4.23
CA GLU A 52 -5.72 12.81 -2.83
C GLU A 52 -7.19 12.62 -2.46
N ALA A 53 -7.47 11.66 -1.58
CA ALA A 53 -8.74 11.53 -0.89
C ALA A 53 -8.57 10.92 0.50
N CYS A 54 -9.49 11.22 1.39
CA CYS A 54 -9.64 10.58 2.68
C CYS A 54 -11.10 10.14 2.87
N PHE A 55 -11.29 8.92 3.35
CA PHE A 55 -12.57 8.37 3.77
C PHE A 55 -12.37 7.69 5.12
N SER A 56 -13.03 8.17 6.17
CA SER A 56 -12.72 7.70 7.51
C SER A 56 -13.93 7.74 8.43
N THR A 57 -14.14 6.68 9.19
CA THR A 57 -15.31 6.50 10.04
C THR A 57 -15.15 7.25 11.36
N THR A 58 -16.26 7.79 11.87
CA THR A 58 -16.37 8.26 13.26
C THR A 58 -17.48 7.47 13.94
N SER A 59 -17.19 6.88 15.09
CA SER A 59 -18.16 6.11 15.89
C SER A 59 -17.96 6.39 17.37
N LYS A 60 -18.94 7.05 17.99
CA LYS A 60 -18.94 7.29 19.45
C LYS A 60 -18.98 5.97 20.22
N ALA A 61 -19.80 5.01 19.76
CA ALA A 61 -19.97 3.71 20.42
C ALA A 61 -18.66 2.89 20.45
N GLN A 62 -17.90 2.91 19.35
CA GLN A 62 -16.63 2.18 19.25
C GLN A 62 -15.42 3.02 19.68
N LYS A 63 -15.63 4.28 20.12
CA LYS A 63 -14.58 5.26 20.42
C LYS A 63 -13.59 5.46 19.26
N VAL A 64 -14.12 5.49 18.04
CA VAL A 64 -13.38 5.69 16.79
C VAL A 64 -13.56 7.13 16.31
N THR A 65 -12.47 7.76 15.91
CA THR A 65 -12.44 9.11 15.35
C THR A 65 -11.89 9.09 13.93
N SER A 66 -12.50 9.89 13.06
CA SER A 66 -12.00 10.08 11.69
C SER A 66 -10.56 10.59 11.71
N SER A 67 -9.74 10.04 10.80
CA SER A 67 -8.36 10.47 10.54
C SER A 67 -8.27 11.56 9.46
N CYS A 68 -9.40 11.95 8.84
CA CYS A 68 -9.39 12.99 7.82
C CYS A 68 -9.09 14.37 8.42
N ARG A 69 -8.29 15.17 7.72
CA ARG A 69 -7.88 16.53 8.14
C ARG A 69 -9.06 17.41 8.53
N LYS A 70 -10.14 17.39 7.73
CA LYS A 70 -11.38 18.09 8.05
C LYS A 70 -12.28 17.19 8.89
N LYS A 71 -12.87 17.74 9.95
CA LYS A 71 -13.92 17.09 10.72
C LYS A 71 -14.99 16.57 9.74
N GLY A 72 -15.16 15.25 9.70
CA GLY A 72 -16.06 14.59 8.76
C GLY A 72 -15.54 13.23 8.31
N SER A 73 -16.33 12.53 7.51
CA SER A 73 -16.00 11.19 7.02
C SER A 73 -15.36 11.16 5.64
N ARG A 74 -15.18 12.34 5.01
CA ARG A 74 -14.66 12.45 3.65
C ARG A 74 -13.95 13.78 3.42
N ASP A 75 -12.78 13.73 2.79
CA ASP A 75 -12.11 14.88 2.16
C ASP A 75 -11.57 14.44 0.79
N THR A 76 -11.69 15.27 -0.24
CA THR A 76 -11.15 14.99 -1.59
C THR A 76 -10.35 16.17 -2.15
N LYS A 77 -10.05 17.15 -1.30
CA LYS A 77 -9.24 18.31 -1.64
C LYS A 77 -7.75 17.94 -1.54
N THR A 78 -6.91 18.78 -2.13
CA THR A 78 -5.47 18.71 -1.92
C THR A 78 -5.13 18.71 -0.43
N GLY A 79 -4.23 17.82 -0.04
CA GLY A 79 -3.86 17.54 1.34
C GLY A 79 -4.79 16.57 2.08
N ALA A 80 -5.79 15.97 1.42
CA ALA A 80 -6.73 15.06 2.08
C ALA A 80 -6.06 13.77 2.60
N ALA A 81 -5.08 13.25 1.85
CA ALA A 81 -4.35 12.02 2.20
C ALA A 81 -2.95 12.30 2.77
N SER A 82 -2.60 13.58 2.95
CA SER A 82 -1.31 13.99 3.49
C SER A 82 -1.18 13.58 4.95
N LEU A 83 0.02 13.16 5.32
CA LEU A 83 0.37 12.75 6.67
C LEU A 83 0.99 13.90 7.46
N THR A 84 0.78 13.85 8.77
CA THR A 84 1.58 14.58 9.77
C THR A 84 2.09 13.54 10.77
N CYS A 85 3.03 12.71 10.31
CA CYS A 85 3.61 11.67 11.15
C CYS A 85 4.81 12.21 11.93
N LYS A 86 4.99 11.71 13.15
CA LYS A 86 6.27 11.85 13.84
C LYS A 86 7.25 10.83 13.27
N PHE A 87 8.53 11.20 13.25
CA PHE A 87 9.64 10.33 12.87
C PHE A 87 9.55 8.97 13.59
N GLN A 88 9.79 7.87 12.86
CA GLN A 88 9.76 6.46 13.32
C GLN A 88 8.40 5.83 13.66
N ASP A 89 7.27 6.52 13.45
CA ASP A 89 5.97 5.87 13.56
C ASP A 89 5.67 5.04 12.29
N PHE A 90 6.11 3.78 12.26
CA PHE A 90 5.90 2.86 11.13
C PHE A 90 4.41 2.68 10.81
N ALA A 91 3.57 2.62 11.85
CA ALA A 91 2.13 2.49 11.71
C ALA A 91 1.49 3.75 11.10
N CYS A 92 2.08 4.93 11.28
CA CYS A 92 1.67 6.17 10.62
C CYS A 92 2.25 6.31 9.20
N THR A 93 3.48 5.84 8.99
CA THR A 93 4.23 6.02 7.72
C THR A 93 3.98 4.94 6.67
N HIS A 94 3.27 3.86 7.04
CA HIS A 94 2.99 2.69 6.19
C HIS A 94 2.64 3.03 4.74
N GLY A 95 1.59 3.79 4.47
CA GLY A 95 1.19 4.14 3.10
C GLY A 95 2.24 4.91 2.30
N THR A 96 3.09 5.69 2.96
CA THR A 96 4.21 6.38 2.30
C THR A 96 5.30 5.40 1.89
N LEU A 97 5.62 4.41 2.73
CA LEU A 97 6.58 3.36 2.40
C LEU A 97 6.11 2.58 1.16
N LEU A 98 4.82 2.28 1.07
CA LEU A 98 4.23 1.60 -0.09
C LEU A 98 4.27 2.46 -1.35
N ALA A 99 3.95 3.75 -1.22
CA ALA A 99 4.07 4.72 -2.31
C ALA A 99 5.51 4.80 -2.84
N SER A 100 6.50 4.83 -1.93
CA SER A 100 7.93 4.83 -2.26
C SER A 100 8.35 3.57 -3.02
N LEU A 101 7.92 2.39 -2.56
CA LEU A 101 8.20 1.12 -3.25
C LEU A 101 7.60 1.07 -4.65
N ALA A 102 6.34 1.51 -4.78
CA ALA A 102 5.63 1.41 -6.05
C ALA A 102 6.17 2.39 -7.10
N ALA A 103 6.41 3.65 -6.72
CA ALA A 103 6.66 4.73 -7.70
C ALA A 103 7.61 5.84 -7.24
N GLY A 104 8.42 5.59 -6.20
CA GLY A 104 9.42 6.54 -5.71
C GLY A 104 10.39 7.03 -6.80
N ASN A 105 10.78 8.30 -6.71
CA ASN A 105 11.70 8.96 -7.64
C ASN A 105 13.09 8.30 -7.62
N SER A 106 13.78 8.33 -8.75
CA SER A 106 15.18 7.90 -8.83
C SER A 106 16.14 8.98 -8.31
N GLY A 107 17.19 8.57 -7.60
CA GLY A 107 18.33 9.44 -7.27
C GLY A 107 18.02 10.59 -6.31
N GLN A 108 16.89 10.55 -5.61
CA GLN A 108 16.49 11.58 -4.65
C GLN A 108 16.84 11.18 -3.22
N ALA A 109 17.08 12.17 -2.36
CA ALA A 109 17.33 11.99 -0.93
C ALA A 109 18.50 11.03 -0.59
N GLY A 110 19.54 11.00 -1.42
CA GLY A 110 20.69 10.11 -1.22
C GLY A 110 20.41 8.62 -1.43
N PHE A 111 19.20 8.25 -1.88
CA PHE A 111 18.91 6.88 -2.31
C PHE A 111 19.35 6.71 -3.76
N ALA A 112 20.28 5.79 -4.02
CA ALA A 112 20.66 5.42 -5.37
C ALA A 112 19.55 4.61 -6.10
N GLY A 113 18.60 4.04 -5.35
CA GLY A 113 17.49 3.25 -5.88
C GLY A 113 16.25 4.07 -6.26
N SER A 114 15.34 3.44 -6.98
CA SER A 114 14.03 4.00 -7.37
C SER A 114 12.90 3.07 -6.90
N GLY A 115 11.66 3.56 -6.83
CA GLY A 115 10.50 2.66 -6.81
C GLY A 115 10.39 1.89 -8.12
N VAL A 116 9.59 0.81 -8.16
CA VAL A 116 9.53 -0.09 -9.33
C VAL A 116 9.06 0.61 -10.61
N ALA A 117 8.07 1.51 -10.51
CA ALA A 117 7.59 2.36 -11.61
C ALA A 117 7.99 3.83 -11.35
N PRO A 118 9.27 4.19 -11.52
CA PRO A 118 9.80 5.48 -11.10
C PRO A 118 9.33 6.66 -11.96
N SER A 119 8.59 6.43 -13.04
CA SER A 119 7.92 7.48 -13.84
C SER A 119 6.41 7.51 -13.67
N ALA A 120 5.82 6.61 -12.87
CA ALA A 120 4.39 6.62 -12.60
C ALA A 120 3.99 7.74 -11.62
N ASN A 121 2.73 8.18 -11.73
CA ASN A 121 2.07 9.07 -10.78
C ASN A 121 1.35 8.28 -9.67
N ILE A 122 0.99 8.96 -8.58
CA ILE A 122 0.33 8.37 -7.41
C ILE A 122 -1.01 9.04 -7.11
N ILE A 123 -2.06 8.25 -6.94
CA ILE A 123 -3.32 8.64 -6.28
C ILE A 123 -3.25 8.14 -4.83
N ALA A 124 -3.16 9.04 -3.86
CA ALA A 124 -3.12 8.69 -2.45
C ALA A 124 -4.53 8.67 -1.85
N VAL A 125 -4.94 7.56 -1.25
CA VAL A 125 -6.27 7.41 -0.65
C VAL A 125 -6.12 6.93 0.80
N LYS A 126 -6.45 7.81 1.74
CA LYS A 126 -6.42 7.54 3.19
C LYS A 126 -7.73 6.93 3.64
N VAL A 127 -7.70 5.73 4.22
CA VAL A 127 -8.90 4.96 4.63
C VAL A 127 -8.86 4.42 6.06
N ASP A 128 -7.85 4.80 6.85
CA ASP A 128 -7.80 4.46 8.27
C ASP A 128 -8.71 5.37 9.09
N SER A 129 -9.18 4.87 10.22
CA SER A 129 -9.75 5.65 11.32
C SER A 129 -8.90 5.43 12.56
N LEU A 130 -8.98 6.32 13.54
CA LEU A 130 -8.16 6.23 14.76
C LEU A 130 -8.99 5.71 15.92
N ILE A 131 -8.45 4.75 16.66
CA ILE A 131 -9.05 4.25 17.91
C ILE A 131 -8.05 4.38 19.06
N LYS A 132 -8.53 4.76 20.25
CA LYS A 132 -7.70 4.90 21.48
C LYS A 132 -7.84 3.71 22.44
N ASN A 133 -8.48 2.63 22.00
CA ASN A 133 -8.77 1.48 22.85
C ASN A 133 -7.52 0.58 22.95
N LYS A 134 -6.88 0.55 24.12
CA LYS A 134 -5.71 -0.29 24.40
C LYS A 134 -5.95 -1.79 24.16
N ARG A 135 -7.18 -2.29 24.28
CA ARG A 135 -7.49 -3.70 23.96
C ARG A 135 -7.42 -3.98 22.45
N VAL A 136 -7.64 -2.97 21.63
CA VAL A 136 -7.54 -3.05 20.16
C VAL A 136 -6.12 -2.75 19.70
N CYS A 137 -5.49 -1.74 20.28
CA CYS A 137 -4.19 -1.26 19.83
C CYS A 137 -2.97 -1.86 20.55
N GLY A 138 -3.18 -2.58 21.66
CA GLY A 138 -2.09 -2.95 22.55
C GLY A 138 -1.45 -1.74 23.24
N SER A 139 -0.12 -1.64 23.19
CA SER A 139 0.68 -0.62 23.87
C SER A 139 0.66 0.75 23.20
N THR A 140 0.39 0.82 21.89
CA THR A 140 0.49 2.06 21.10
C THR A 140 -0.90 2.64 20.84
N THR A 141 -1.23 3.80 21.40
CA THR A 141 -2.54 4.46 21.21
C THR A 141 -2.38 5.94 20.89
N PRO A 142 -3.20 6.52 19.97
CA PRO A 142 -4.17 5.84 19.10
C PRO A 142 -3.50 4.95 18.05
N CYS A 143 -4.21 3.94 17.57
CA CYS A 143 -3.79 3.12 16.42
C CYS A 143 -4.80 3.24 15.27
N SER A 144 -4.34 2.94 14.06
CA SER A 144 -5.19 2.88 12.86
C SER A 144 -6.04 1.62 12.84
N VAL A 145 -7.31 1.77 12.49
CA VAL A 145 -8.25 0.70 12.19
C VAL A 145 -8.88 0.95 10.83
N PHE A 146 -9.26 -0.12 10.14
CA PHE A 146 -9.79 -0.05 8.78
C PHE A 146 -11.19 -0.62 8.73
N PHE A 147 -12.09 0.10 8.08
CA PHE A 147 -13.47 -0.33 7.84
C PHE A 147 -13.66 -0.67 6.37
N ASP A 148 -14.32 -1.79 6.09
CA ASP A 148 -14.71 -2.17 4.73
C ASP A 148 -15.51 -1.07 4.02
N SER A 149 -16.28 -0.28 4.77
CA SER A 149 -17.05 0.84 4.20
C SER A 149 -16.16 1.98 3.70
N ASP A 150 -15.02 2.22 4.35
CA ASP A 150 -14.06 3.26 3.96
C ASP A 150 -13.18 2.78 2.82
N LEU A 151 -12.75 1.51 2.85
CA LEU A 151 -12.08 0.87 1.71
C LEU A 151 -12.98 0.86 0.46
N LEU A 152 -14.27 0.54 0.60
CA LEU A 152 -15.23 0.62 -0.51
C LEU A 152 -15.26 2.02 -1.12
N ARG A 153 -15.39 3.07 -0.29
CA ARG A 153 -15.39 4.46 -0.76
C ARG A 153 -14.07 4.85 -1.43
N GLY A 154 -12.95 4.35 -0.92
CA GLY A 154 -11.64 4.52 -1.52
C GLY A 154 -11.54 3.92 -2.92
N LEU A 155 -11.96 2.66 -3.09
CA LEU A 155 -11.99 1.98 -4.39
C LEU A 155 -12.97 2.65 -5.38
N GLU A 156 -14.14 3.09 -4.90
CA GLU A 156 -15.08 3.86 -5.72
C GLU A 156 -14.50 5.21 -6.17
N PHE A 157 -13.71 5.86 -5.31
CA PHE A 157 -13.00 7.08 -5.66
C PHE A 157 -11.98 6.84 -6.75
N VAL A 158 -11.15 5.79 -6.64
CA VAL A 158 -10.20 5.39 -7.68
C VAL A 158 -10.93 5.14 -9.00
N TYR A 159 -12.03 4.38 -8.98
CA TYR A 159 -12.84 4.14 -10.17
C TYR A 159 -13.37 5.44 -10.79
N LYS A 160 -13.78 6.43 -9.98
CA LYS A 160 -14.21 7.74 -10.48
C LYS A 160 -13.08 8.53 -11.15
N GLN A 161 -11.83 8.30 -10.78
CA GLN A 161 -10.67 8.98 -11.35
C GLN A 161 -10.20 8.40 -12.70
N ARG A 162 -10.71 7.23 -13.10
CA ARG A 162 -10.24 6.47 -14.28
C ARG A 162 -10.29 7.20 -15.63
N ASN A 163 -11.11 8.24 -15.76
CA ASN A 163 -11.20 9.04 -16.97
C ASN A 163 -10.24 10.24 -16.96
N ALA A 164 -9.76 10.64 -15.78
CA ALA A 164 -8.81 11.75 -15.61
C ALA A 164 -7.36 11.27 -15.56
N PHE A 165 -7.14 10.01 -15.16
CA PHE A 165 -5.82 9.41 -15.05
C PHE A 165 -5.83 8.01 -15.67
N ARG A 166 -4.73 7.62 -16.31
CA ARG A 166 -4.52 6.25 -16.77
C ARG A 166 -4.05 5.41 -15.58
N ILE A 167 -4.99 4.80 -14.87
CA ILE A 167 -4.72 4.07 -13.63
C ILE A 167 -4.41 2.61 -13.99
N ALA A 168 -3.21 2.14 -13.69
CA ALA A 168 -2.80 0.76 -13.94
C ALA A 168 -3.29 -0.18 -12.83
N ALA A 169 -3.09 0.23 -11.57
CA ALA A 169 -3.33 -0.62 -10.42
C ALA A 169 -3.70 0.17 -9.16
N ALA A 170 -4.42 -0.49 -8.25
CA ALA A 170 -4.71 -0.05 -6.89
C ALA A 170 -4.07 -1.02 -5.89
N ASN A 171 -3.11 -0.52 -5.12
CA ASN A 171 -2.51 -1.22 -3.99
C ASN A 171 -3.38 -1.07 -2.74
N VAL A 172 -3.78 -2.20 -2.16
CA VAL A 172 -4.57 -2.26 -0.94
C VAL A 172 -3.86 -3.14 0.09
N SER A 173 -2.96 -2.52 0.86
CA SER A 173 -2.12 -3.21 1.84
C SER A 173 -2.62 -3.05 3.28
N ILE A 174 -3.94 -3.02 3.42
CA ILE A 174 -4.64 -2.96 4.70
C ILE A 174 -5.34 -4.29 4.93
N GLY A 175 -5.24 -4.82 6.14
CA GLY A 175 -5.68 -6.17 6.47
C GLY A 175 -6.79 -6.18 7.51
N GLY A 176 -7.73 -7.10 7.34
CA GLY A 176 -8.80 -7.39 8.30
C GLY A 176 -8.88 -8.87 8.65
N SER A 177 -10.11 -9.36 8.83
CA SER A 177 -10.36 -10.76 9.17
C SER A 177 -9.89 -11.73 8.09
N SER A 178 -9.32 -12.88 8.48
CA SER A 178 -9.03 -14.01 7.58
C SER A 178 -10.19 -15.03 7.53
N SER A 179 -11.43 -14.59 7.78
CA SER A 179 -12.63 -15.44 7.78
C SER A 179 -13.20 -15.63 6.37
N PRO A 180 -13.41 -16.88 5.90
CA PRO A 180 -14.03 -17.16 4.60
C PRO A 180 -15.41 -16.50 4.41
N LYS A 181 -16.19 -16.36 5.50
CA LYS A 181 -17.50 -15.69 5.47
C LYS A 181 -17.37 -14.21 5.13
N THR A 182 -16.37 -13.54 5.70
CA THR A 182 -16.09 -12.11 5.45
C THR A 182 -15.67 -11.89 4.00
N CYS A 183 -14.80 -12.76 3.47
CA CYS A 183 -14.35 -12.71 2.08
C CYS A 183 -15.52 -12.80 1.07
N LYS A 184 -16.42 -13.78 1.27
CA LYS A 184 -17.57 -13.99 0.37
C LYS A 184 -18.58 -12.84 0.41
N LYS A 185 -18.77 -12.22 1.58
CA LYS A 185 -19.74 -11.14 1.81
C LYS A 185 -19.13 -9.73 1.73
N SER A 186 -17.85 -9.62 1.37
CA SER A 186 -17.16 -8.33 1.39
C SER A 186 -17.85 -7.33 0.45
N PRO A 187 -18.15 -6.10 0.94
CA PRO A 187 -18.90 -5.12 0.16
C PRO A 187 -18.10 -4.58 -1.04
N ILE A 188 -16.78 -4.78 -1.05
CA ILE A 188 -15.90 -4.29 -2.12
C ILE A 188 -15.98 -5.15 -3.39
N LYS A 189 -16.52 -6.38 -3.32
CA LYS A 189 -16.50 -7.36 -4.43
C LYS A 189 -17.03 -6.77 -5.75
N LYS A 190 -18.13 -6.02 -5.69
CA LYS A 190 -18.72 -5.37 -6.88
C LYS A 190 -17.81 -4.26 -7.44
N THR A 191 -17.16 -3.49 -6.58
CA THR A 191 -16.28 -2.39 -6.99
C THR A 191 -14.94 -2.91 -7.54
N VAL A 192 -14.38 -3.97 -6.96
CA VAL A 192 -13.21 -4.68 -7.53
C VAL A 192 -13.53 -5.19 -8.93
N ALA A 193 -14.70 -5.79 -9.15
CA ALA A 193 -15.11 -6.23 -10.48
C ALA A 193 -15.25 -5.05 -11.47
N LYS A 194 -15.73 -3.88 -11.02
CA LYS A 194 -15.79 -2.65 -11.84
C LYS A 194 -14.39 -2.15 -12.21
N LEU A 195 -13.47 -2.10 -11.26
CA LEU A 195 -12.08 -1.70 -11.49
C LEU A 195 -11.41 -2.63 -12.52
N ARG A 196 -11.54 -3.95 -12.33
CA ARG A 196 -11.01 -4.95 -13.27
C ARG A 196 -11.57 -4.76 -14.68
N LYS A 197 -12.89 -4.55 -14.83
CA LYS A 197 -13.52 -4.27 -16.13
C LYS A 197 -13.01 -2.99 -16.79
N ALA A 198 -12.57 -2.01 -15.99
CA ALA A 198 -11.96 -0.78 -16.48
C ALA A 198 -10.44 -0.91 -16.72
N GLY A 199 -9.86 -2.11 -16.62
CA GLY A 199 -8.43 -2.33 -16.80
C GLY A 199 -7.57 -1.92 -15.59
N ILE A 200 -8.17 -1.66 -14.43
CA ILE A 200 -7.47 -1.27 -13.20
C ILE A 200 -7.34 -2.51 -12.31
N ALA A 201 -6.12 -3.02 -12.13
CA ALA A 201 -5.88 -4.14 -11.24
C ALA A 201 -6.07 -3.73 -9.76
N THR A 202 -6.55 -4.65 -8.93
CA THR A 202 -6.58 -4.44 -7.46
C THR A 202 -5.67 -5.49 -6.83
N LEU A 203 -4.55 -5.04 -6.28
CA LEU A 203 -3.55 -5.90 -5.64
C LEU A 203 -3.67 -5.72 -4.13
N ALA A 204 -3.65 -6.82 -3.39
CA ALA A 204 -3.75 -6.77 -1.93
C ALA A 204 -2.82 -7.76 -1.25
N ALA A 205 -2.28 -7.32 -0.11
CA ALA A 205 -1.45 -8.12 0.78
C ALA A 205 -2.25 -9.29 1.37
N THR A 206 -1.68 -10.49 1.40
CA THR A 206 -2.38 -11.68 1.90
C THR A 206 -2.56 -11.72 3.42
N GLY A 207 -1.74 -10.96 4.16
CA GLY A 207 -1.68 -10.92 5.62
C GLY A 207 -0.44 -11.62 6.17
N ASN A 208 -0.11 -11.32 7.43
CA ASN A 208 1.17 -11.64 8.06
C ASN A 208 1.04 -12.63 9.25
N ASP A 209 0.02 -13.49 9.25
CA ASP A 209 -0.29 -14.40 10.37
C ASP A 209 0.30 -15.81 10.20
N GLY A 210 0.98 -16.09 9.07
CA GLY A 210 1.53 -17.40 8.76
C GLY A 210 0.47 -18.47 8.48
N PHE A 211 -0.76 -18.09 8.14
CA PHE A 211 -1.80 -19.06 7.82
C PHE A 211 -1.48 -19.79 6.51
N ASN A 212 -1.67 -21.10 6.47
CA ASN A 212 -1.42 -21.91 5.28
C ASN A 212 -2.69 -22.32 4.51
N ASN A 213 -3.87 -21.88 4.98
CA ASN A 213 -5.17 -22.27 4.42
C ASN A 213 -6.16 -21.12 4.22
N LYS A 214 -5.76 -19.87 4.44
CA LYS A 214 -6.64 -18.70 4.37
C LYS A 214 -5.85 -17.42 4.12
N LEU A 215 -6.50 -16.47 3.44
CA LEU A 215 -5.99 -15.12 3.21
C LEU A 215 -6.85 -14.11 3.97
N SER A 216 -6.27 -12.99 4.37
CA SER A 216 -6.98 -11.87 4.98
C SER A 216 -7.82 -11.12 3.95
N THR A 217 -8.89 -10.44 4.39
CA THR A 217 -9.52 -9.41 3.57
C THR A 217 -8.56 -8.22 3.40
N PRO A 218 -8.44 -7.63 2.20
CA PRO A 218 -9.24 -7.89 0.99
C PRO A 218 -8.65 -8.92 0.01
N ALA A 219 -7.45 -9.46 0.23
CA ALA A 219 -6.80 -10.41 -0.69
C ALA A 219 -7.65 -11.65 -0.99
N CYS A 220 -8.46 -12.11 -0.04
CA CYS A 220 -9.38 -13.23 -0.27
C CYS A 220 -10.63 -12.89 -1.12
N VAL A 221 -10.87 -11.62 -1.50
CA VAL A 221 -12.07 -11.20 -2.23
C VAL A 221 -11.94 -11.49 -3.73
N ASP A 222 -13.00 -11.94 -4.39
CA ASP A 222 -12.95 -12.32 -5.82
C ASP A 222 -12.59 -11.14 -6.71
N GLY A 223 -11.67 -11.37 -7.64
CA GLY A 223 -11.14 -10.36 -8.55
C GLY A 223 -9.94 -9.57 -8.00
N VAL A 224 -9.63 -9.69 -6.71
CA VAL A 224 -8.40 -9.15 -6.11
C VAL A 224 -7.23 -10.10 -6.41
N ILE A 225 -6.09 -9.52 -6.77
CA ILE A 225 -4.83 -10.24 -6.96
C ILE A 225 -4.12 -10.30 -5.61
N ALA A 226 -4.09 -11.49 -5.01
CA ALA A 226 -3.52 -11.70 -3.69
C ALA A 226 -1.99 -11.86 -3.78
N ILE A 227 -1.27 -10.97 -3.11
CA ILE A 227 0.20 -10.91 -3.14
C ILE A 227 0.76 -11.34 -1.79
N GLY A 228 1.54 -12.42 -1.81
CA GLY A 228 2.28 -12.90 -0.64
C GLY A 228 3.72 -12.43 -0.67
N ALA A 229 4.44 -12.69 0.42
CA ALA A 229 5.83 -12.30 0.57
C ALA A 229 6.78 -13.47 0.32
N SER A 230 7.83 -13.23 -0.46
CA SER A 230 9.01 -14.08 -0.53
C SER A 230 10.19 -13.47 0.22
N THR A 231 11.14 -14.34 0.57
CA THR A 231 12.46 -13.96 1.05
C THR A 231 13.39 -13.62 -0.11
N ASP A 232 14.62 -13.26 0.24
CA ASP A 232 15.69 -13.03 -0.70
C ASP A 232 16.20 -14.33 -1.37
N THR A 233 15.85 -15.51 -0.87
CA THR A 233 16.23 -16.79 -1.48
C THR A 233 15.10 -17.43 -2.30
N ASP A 234 14.12 -16.62 -2.73
CA ASP A 234 12.92 -17.06 -3.46
C ASP A 234 12.11 -18.13 -2.72
N THR A 235 12.19 -18.12 -1.39
CA THR A 235 11.36 -18.95 -0.51
C THR A 235 10.19 -18.16 0.04
N VAL A 236 9.10 -18.85 0.37
CA VAL A 236 7.90 -18.26 0.99
C VAL A 236 8.27 -17.65 2.34
N ALA A 237 7.99 -16.35 2.56
CA ALA A 237 8.30 -15.71 3.83
C ALA A 237 7.43 -16.31 4.96
N PRO A 238 7.98 -16.61 6.16
CA PRO A 238 7.29 -17.41 7.18
C PRO A 238 5.93 -16.85 7.64
N PHE A 239 5.76 -15.53 7.59
CA PHE A 239 4.54 -14.86 8.01
C PHE A 239 3.46 -14.82 6.93
N THR A 240 3.75 -15.17 5.67
CA THR A 240 2.80 -14.95 4.59
C THR A 240 1.58 -15.86 4.71
N ASN A 241 0.40 -15.26 4.75
CA ASN A 241 -0.84 -16.00 4.61
C ASN A 241 -0.93 -16.60 3.20
N SER A 242 -1.30 -17.88 3.12
CA SER A 242 -1.28 -18.71 1.92
C SER A 242 -2.59 -19.50 1.82
N ALA A 243 -3.07 -19.65 0.58
CA ALA A 243 -4.25 -20.43 0.22
C ALA A 243 -4.24 -20.62 -1.31
N SER A 244 -5.14 -21.45 -1.85
CA SER A 244 -5.28 -21.66 -3.30
C SER A 244 -5.52 -20.39 -4.13
N LYS A 245 -5.92 -19.30 -3.48
CA LYS A 245 -6.18 -17.99 -4.11
C LYS A 245 -4.97 -17.05 -4.09
N LEU A 246 -3.87 -17.41 -3.44
CA LEU A 246 -2.62 -16.68 -3.53
C LEU A 246 -2.19 -16.64 -5.01
N ALA A 247 -2.04 -15.44 -5.57
CA ALA A 247 -1.81 -15.27 -7.00
C ALA A 247 -0.32 -15.29 -7.33
N LEU A 248 0.48 -14.57 -6.54
CA LEU A 248 1.93 -14.48 -6.72
C LEU A 248 2.64 -14.08 -5.42
N LEU A 249 3.95 -14.29 -5.42
CA LEU A 249 4.86 -13.82 -4.38
C LEU A 249 5.70 -12.69 -4.95
N ALA A 250 6.03 -11.72 -4.10
CA ALA A 250 7.05 -10.72 -4.38
C ALA A 250 7.91 -10.50 -3.13
N PRO A 251 9.15 -9.99 -3.26
CA PRO A 251 10.02 -9.75 -2.12
C PRO A 251 9.32 -8.95 -1.03
N GLY A 252 9.32 -9.47 0.20
CA GLY A 252 8.64 -8.81 1.34
C GLY A 252 9.32 -9.06 2.67
N PHE A 253 10.47 -9.72 2.69
CA PHE A 253 11.25 -10.02 3.88
C PHE A 253 12.54 -9.22 3.89
N ASN A 254 12.79 -8.45 4.94
CA ASN A 254 13.96 -7.59 5.12
C ASN A 254 14.21 -6.64 3.94
N ILE A 255 13.19 -5.90 3.55
CA ILE A 255 13.22 -4.91 2.47
C ILE A 255 13.65 -3.56 3.04
N GLY A 256 14.67 -2.95 2.43
CA GLY A 256 15.12 -1.59 2.67
C GLY A 256 14.15 -0.57 2.05
N LEU A 257 13.76 0.41 2.86
CA LEU A 257 12.71 1.37 2.52
C LEU A 257 13.18 2.80 2.81
N ALA A 258 12.90 3.70 1.89
CA ALA A 258 13.08 5.13 2.12
C ALA A 258 12.10 5.60 3.21
N MET A 259 12.62 5.99 4.37
CA MET A 259 11.79 6.40 5.51
C MET A 259 11.26 7.82 5.38
N PRO A 260 9.94 8.02 5.56
CA PRO A 260 9.35 9.35 5.65
C PRO A 260 9.84 10.13 6.87
N GLY A 261 10.06 11.44 6.70
CA GLY A 261 10.42 12.37 7.78
C GLY A 261 11.90 12.34 8.20
N VAL A 262 12.75 11.59 7.49
CA VAL A 262 14.21 11.58 7.71
C VAL A 262 14.87 12.32 6.55
N ASN A 263 15.26 13.57 6.75
CA ASN A 263 16.12 14.28 5.80
C ASN A 263 17.60 13.88 6.00
N LEU A 264 17.87 12.58 6.21
CA LEU A 264 19.22 12.03 6.21
C LEU A 264 19.40 11.30 4.89
N PRO A 265 20.25 11.83 3.97
CA PRO A 265 20.47 11.21 2.69
C PRO A 265 20.88 9.73 2.81
N GLY A 266 20.18 8.83 2.13
CA GLY A 266 20.50 7.40 2.05
C GLY A 266 20.08 6.55 3.26
N PHE A 267 19.32 7.08 4.22
CA PHE A 267 18.86 6.31 5.38
C PHE A 267 17.66 5.40 5.04
N GLU A 268 17.90 4.09 4.97
CA GLU A 268 16.85 3.08 4.80
C GLU A 268 16.43 2.48 6.16
N VAL A 269 15.13 2.20 6.33
CA VAL A 269 14.70 1.20 7.33
C VAL A 269 14.47 -0.13 6.67
N VAL A 270 14.73 -1.18 7.43
CA VAL A 270 14.43 -2.54 7.02
C VAL A 270 13.10 -2.93 7.64
N ALA A 271 12.16 -3.37 6.82
CA ALA A 271 10.90 -3.92 7.28
C ALA A 271 10.52 -5.19 6.52
N SER A 272 9.57 -5.91 7.10
CA SER A 272 8.99 -7.11 6.50
C SER A 272 7.48 -7.05 6.51
N GLY A 273 6.85 -7.54 5.45
CA GLY A 273 5.40 -7.67 5.36
C GLY A 273 4.91 -7.90 3.94
N THR A 274 3.80 -8.63 3.82
CA THR A 274 3.08 -8.83 2.55
C THR A 274 2.58 -7.52 1.94
N SER A 275 2.45 -6.46 2.76
CA SER A 275 2.16 -5.10 2.30
C SER A 275 3.22 -4.55 1.36
N LEU A 276 4.50 -4.82 1.63
CA LEU A 276 5.63 -4.38 0.81
C LEU A 276 5.65 -5.12 -0.54
N SER A 277 5.41 -6.43 -0.51
CA SER A 277 5.27 -7.27 -1.70
C SER A 277 4.16 -6.78 -2.62
N ALA A 278 2.99 -6.43 -2.05
CA ALA A 278 1.87 -5.89 -2.83
C ALA A 278 2.21 -4.55 -3.51
N ALA A 279 2.99 -3.68 -2.84
CA ALA A 279 3.42 -2.41 -3.40
C ALA A 279 4.45 -2.59 -4.53
N LEU A 280 5.42 -3.49 -4.36
CA LEU A 280 6.37 -3.84 -5.43
C LEU A 280 5.63 -4.40 -6.65
N ALA A 281 4.71 -5.35 -6.45
CA ALA A 281 3.89 -5.90 -7.52
C ALA A 281 3.00 -4.84 -8.19
N THR A 282 2.51 -3.86 -7.42
CA THR A 282 1.72 -2.74 -7.97
C THR A 282 2.56 -1.85 -8.88
N GLY A 283 3.80 -1.55 -8.48
CA GLY A 283 4.73 -0.81 -9.34
C GLY A 283 5.08 -1.62 -10.59
N ALA A 284 5.36 -2.93 -10.46
CA ALA A 284 5.63 -3.80 -11.60
C ALA A 284 4.44 -3.88 -12.58
N TRP A 285 3.21 -3.83 -12.08
CA TRP A 285 2.01 -3.79 -12.92
C TRP A 285 1.86 -2.50 -13.72
N ALA A 286 2.45 -1.40 -13.22
CA ALA A 286 2.40 -0.10 -13.86
C ALA A 286 3.58 0.15 -14.80
N ALA A 287 4.68 -0.58 -14.65
CA ALA A 287 5.88 -0.47 -15.47
C ALA A 287 5.66 -1.07 -16.87
#